data_AF-A0A9K3I8T0-F1
#
_entry.id   AF-A0A9K3I8T0-F1
#
_cell.length_a   1.000
_cell.length_b   1.000
_cell.length_c   1.000
_cell.angle_alpha   90.00
_cell.angle_beta   90.00
_cell.angle_gamma   90.00
#
_symmetry.space_group_name_H-M   'P 1'
#
loop_
_entity.id
_entity.type
_entity.pdbx_description
1 polymer ?
#
loop_
_entity_poly.entity_id
_entity_poly.type
_entity_poly.pdbx_seq_one_letter_code
_entity_poly.pdbx_strand_id
1 'polypeptide(L)'
;MEELGPFRVNSDGKTLYRNDYAWNSVANVIFLESPAGVGFSYSNRSSDYTTGDKQTAKDSYTFLVNWLNRFPQYKTRDFFITGESYAGHYVPQLASLIVAENKKTNQTVINLKGIAVSKTYPTYIDMAYFQDCKH
;
A
#
# COMPACT_ATOMS: atom_id res chain seq x y z
N MET A 1 -5.94 -1.57 -12.25
CA MET A 1 -7.43 -1.59 -12.35
C MET A 1 -7.97 -2.96 -12.75
N GLU A 2 -7.21 -4.03 -12.46
CA GLU A 2 -7.49 -5.37 -13.00
C GLU A 2 -7.69 -6.44 -11.91
N GLU A 3 -7.75 -6.01 -10.65
CA GLU A 3 -7.81 -6.92 -9.51
C GLU A 3 -8.87 -6.48 -8.50
N LEU A 4 -8.45 -6.01 -7.34
CA LEU A 4 -9.31 -5.80 -6.17
C LEU A 4 -9.92 -4.40 -6.06
N GLY A 5 -9.66 -3.53 -7.03
CA GLY A 5 -10.18 -2.16 -7.08
C GLY A 5 -11.69 -2.07 -7.42
N PRO A 6 -12.33 -0.92 -7.14
CA PRO A 6 -13.77 -0.69 -7.32
C PRO A 6 -14.24 -0.72 -8.78
N PHE A 7 -13.33 -0.54 -9.73
CA PHE A 7 -13.64 -0.41 -11.15
C PHE A 7 -12.71 -1.26 -12.00
N ARG A 8 -13.24 -1.68 -13.15
CA ARG A 8 -12.52 -2.33 -14.26
C ARG A 8 -12.67 -1.49 -15.51
N VAL A 9 -11.71 -1.62 -16.43
CA VAL A 9 -11.72 -0.90 -17.71
C VAL A 9 -12.47 -1.75 -18.75
N ASN A 10 -13.39 -1.14 -19.49
CA ASN A 10 -14.06 -1.80 -20.61
C ASN A 10 -13.10 -2.03 -21.78
N SER A 11 -13.48 -2.89 -22.73
CA SER A 11 -12.66 -3.19 -23.93
C SER A 11 -12.39 -1.98 -24.82
N ASP A 12 -13.16 -0.90 -24.66
CA ASP A 12 -12.95 0.38 -25.36
C ASP A 12 -11.74 1.18 -24.83
N GLY A 13 -11.18 0.79 -23.68
CA GLY A 13 -10.08 1.48 -23.01
C GLY A 13 -10.43 2.87 -22.47
N LYS A 14 -11.71 3.24 -22.46
CA LYS A 14 -12.19 4.62 -22.20
C LYS A 14 -13.24 4.68 -21.10
N THR A 15 -14.03 3.63 -20.94
CA THR A 15 -15.10 3.59 -19.94
C THR A 15 -14.80 2.57 -18.84
N LEU A 16 -15.44 2.78 -17.68
CA LEU A 16 -15.28 1.94 -16.51
C LEU A 16 -16.60 1.23 -16.19
N TYR A 17 -16.50 0.02 -15.66
CA TYR A 17 -17.62 -0.68 -15.03
C TYR A 17 -17.27 -1.08 -13.59
N ARG A 18 -18.29 -1.25 -12.76
CA ARG A 18 -18.12 -1.58 -11.34
C ARG A 18 -17.64 -3.02 -11.18
N ASN A 19 -16.72 -3.22 -10.24
CA ASN A 19 -16.32 -4.55 -9.78
C ASN A 19 -17.18 -4.95 -8.57
N ASP A 20 -18.01 -5.97 -8.71
CA ASP A 20 -18.89 -6.45 -7.64
C ASP A 20 -18.13 -7.15 -6.50
N TYR A 21 -16.88 -7.57 -6.74
CA TYR A 21 -16.00 -8.21 -5.76
C TYR A 21 -14.89 -7.29 -5.25
N ALA A 22 -15.07 -5.97 -5.38
CA ALA A 22 -14.07 -5.01 -4.96
C ALA A 22 -13.87 -5.03 -3.45
N TRP A 23 -12.61 -4.98 -3.01
CA TRP A 23 -12.27 -5.05 -1.58
C TRP A 23 -12.70 -3.82 -0.80
N ASN A 24 -12.95 -2.70 -1.49
CA ASN A 24 -13.49 -1.52 -0.84
C ASN A 24 -14.95 -1.67 -0.37
N SER A 25 -15.60 -2.81 -0.65
CA SER A 25 -16.90 -3.18 -0.09
C SER A 25 -16.82 -3.62 1.38
N VAL A 26 -15.65 -4.09 1.83
CA VAL A 26 -15.43 -4.65 3.17
C VAL A 26 -14.30 -3.95 3.94
N ALA A 27 -13.60 -3.01 3.31
CA ALA A 27 -12.50 -2.27 3.91
C ALA A 27 -12.29 -0.89 3.26
N ASN A 28 -11.50 -0.04 3.90
CA ASN A 28 -10.93 1.13 3.23
C ASN A 28 -9.61 0.71 2.59
N VAL A 29 -9.48 0.89 1.27
CA VAL A 29 -8.32 0.43 0.51
C VAL A 29 -7.56 1.62 -0.06
N ILE A 30 -6.26 1.65 0.20
CA ILE A 30 -5.30 2.58 -0.40
C ILE A 30 -4.42 1.75 -1.32
N PHE A 31 -4.18 2.22 -2.54
CA PHE A 31 -3.22 1.65 -3.49
C PHE A 31 -2.00 2.56 -3.54
N LEU A 32 -0.81 1.99 -3.31
CA LEU A 32 0.44 2.75 -3.31
C LEU A 32 1.37 2.24 -4.42
N GLU A 33 1.60 3.08 -5.42
CA GLU A 33 2.64 2.87 -6.43
C GLU A 33 4.00 3.28 -5.85
N SER A 34 4.90 2.32 -5.69
CA SER A 34 6.20 2.50 -5.05
C SER A 34 7.19 1.52 -5.67
N PRO A 35 8.50 1.77 -5.73
CA PRO A 35 9.18 3.02 -5.37
C PRO A 35 8.94 4.14 -6.39
N ALA A 36 9.61 5.29 -6.21
CA ALA A 36 9.64 6.34 -7.22
C ALA A 36 10.11 5.78 -8.58
N GLY A 37 9.40 6.11 -9.65
CA GLY A 37 9.57 5.56 -11.00
C GLY A 37 8.52 4.51 -11.38
N VAL A 38 7.68 4.06 -10.45
CA VAL A 38 6.56 3.14 -10.72
C VAL A 38 5.27 3.92 -10.91
N GLY A 39 4.59 3.70 -12.03
CA GLY A 39 3.29 4.31 -12.32
C GLY A 39 3.35 5.84 -12.33
N PHE A 40 2.57 6.47 -11.45
CA PHE A 40 2.54 7.93 -11.27
C PHE A 40 3.52 8.45 -10.21
N SER A 41 4.20 7.59 -9.48
CA SER A 41 5.21 8.01 -8.49
C SER A 41 6.52 8.41 -9.19
N TYR A 42 7.04 9.61 -8.91
CA TYR A 42 8.25 10.14 -9.55
C TYR A 42 9.16 10.90 -8.57
N SER A 43 10.42 11.07 -8.95
CA SER A 43 11.38 11.96 -8.29
C SER A 43 12.03 12.92 -9.28
N ASN A 44 12.34 14.14 -8.84
CA ASN A 44 13.11 15.10 -9.63
C ASN A 44 14.61 14.77 -9.66
N ARG A 45 15.07 13.80 -8.86
CA ARG A 45 16.47 13.40 -8.78
C ARG A 45 16.66 12.02 -9.40
N SER A 46 17.45 11.96 -10.47
CA SER A 46 17.68 10.71 -11.22
C SER A 46 18.29 9.58 -10.37
N SER A 47 19.08 9.91 -9.35
CA SER A 47 19.65 8.90 -8.45
C SER A 47 18.63 8.15 -7.61
N ASP A 48 17.42 8.69 -7.42
CA ASP A 48 16.36 8.05 -6.61
C ASP A 48 15.73 6.85 -7.32
N TYR A 49 15.90 6.76 -8.65
CA TYR A 49 15.47 5.61 -9.43
C TYR A 49 16.40 4.40 -9.27
N THR A 50 17.60 4.60 -8.71
CA THR A 50 18.48 3.50 -8.30
C THR A 50 18.16 3.12 -6.86
N THR A 51 17.15 2.26 -6.70
CA THR A 51 16.59 1.89 -5.39
C THR A 51 16.63 0.39 -5.14
N GLY A 52 16.35 -0.02 -3.91
CA GLY A 52 16.26 -1.41 -3.49
C GLY A 52 15.35 -1.56 -2.27
N ASP A 53 15.05 -2.80 -1.89
CA ASP A 53 13.96 -3.10 -0.95
C ASP A 53 13.97 -2.29 0.35
N LYS A 54 15.15 -2.10 0.95
CA LYS A 54 15.31 -1.32 2.19
C LYS A 54 14.91 0.13 2.01
N GLN A 55 15.24 0.73 0.86
CA GLN A 55 14.90 2.12 0.56
C GLN A 55 13.40 2.22 0.25
N THR A 56 12.87 1.31 -0.57
CA THR A 56 11.43 1.20 -0.86
C THR A 56 10.59 1.08 0.43
N ALA A 57 11.02 0.27 1.39
CA ALA A 57 10.33 0.12 2.67
C ALA A 57 10.34 1.43 3.50
N LYS A 58 11.47 2.15 3.54
CA LYS A 58 11.59 3.44 4.24
C LYS A 58 10.71 4.53 3.61
N ASP A 59 10.70 4.59 2.29
CA ASP A 59 9.90 5.59 1.56
C ASP A 59 8.40 5.29 1.72
N SER A 60 8.02 4.01 1.67
CA SER A 60 6.64 3.58 1.90
C SER A 60 6.20 3.84 3.36
N TYR A 61 7.08 3.63 4.35
CA TYR A 61 6.80 4.02 5.75
C TYR A 61 6.61 5.54 5.89
N THR A 62 7.49 6.32 5.26
CA THR A 62 7.40 7.78 5.27
C THR A 62 6.09 8.27 4.65
N PHE A 63 5.68 7.65 3.53
CA PHE A 63 4.37 7.88 2.93
C PHE A 63 3.24 7.61 3.93
N LEU A 64 3.23 6.45 4.60
CA LEU A 64 2.17 6.09 5.55
C LEU A 64 2.06 7.06 6.73
N VAL A 65 3.18 7.47 7.32
CA VAL A 65 3.19 8.45 8.41
C VAL A 65 2.61 9.79 7.95
N ASN A 66 3.04 10.27 6.77
CA ASN A 66 2.53 11.52 6.22
C ASN A 66 1.06 11.43 5.83
N TRP A 67 0.64 10.30 5.28
CA TRP A 67 -0.75 10.03 4.92
C TRP A 67 -1.64 10.02 6.17
N LEU A 68 -1.23 9.35 7.25
CA LEU A 68 -1.97 9.36 8.52
C LEU A 68 -2.00 10.73 9.20
N ASN A 69 -0.96 11.56 9.01
CA ASN A 69 -0.99 12.95 9.45
C ASN A 69 -1.97 13.80 8.65
N ARG A 70 -2.08 13.55 7.34
CA ARG A 70 -3.06 14.22 6.47
C ARG A 70 -4.50 13.73 6.71
N PHE A 71 -4.67 12.44 7.04
CA PHE A 71 -5.96 11.80 7.30
C PHE A 71 -6.01 11.23 8.73
N PRO A 72 -6.04 12.08 9.77
CA PRO A 72 -5.91 11.66 11.16
C PRO A 72 -7.04 10.75 11.65
N GLN A 73 -8.20 10.76 10.99
CA GLN A 73 -9.34 9.87 11.30
C GLN A 73 -9.03 8.37 11.16
N TYR A 74 -7.91 8.02 10.51
CA TYR A 74 -7.47 6.65 10.32
C TYR A 74 -6.41 6.18 11.32
N LYS A 75 -5.84 7.08 12.16
CA LYS A 75 -4.72 6.73 13.07
C LYS A 75 -5.03 5.61 14.06
N THR A 76 -6.28 5.47 14.49
CA THR A 76 -6.69 4.46 15.48
C THR A 76 -7.20 3.17 14.85
N ARG A 77 -7.29 3.11 13.52
CA ARG A 77 -7.88 1.99 12.80
C ARG A 77 -6.92 0.81 12.75
N ASP A 78 -7.49 -0.39 12.68
CA ASP A 78 -6.69 -1.58 12.43
C ASP A 78 -6.04 -1.47 11.05
N PHE A 79 -4.78 -1.89 10.97
CA PHE A 79 -3.97 -1.72 9.77
C PHE A 79 -3.39 -3.04 9.28
N PHE A 80 -3.58 -3.33 8.00
CA PHE A 80 -3.03 -4.52 7.34
C PHE A 80 -2.30 -4.11 6.07
N ILE A 81 -1.27 -4.87 5.73
CA ILE A 81 -0.53 -4.71 4.47
C ILE A 81 -0.71 -5.97 3.66
N THR A 82 -1.16 -5.83 2.42
CA THR A 82 -1.13 -6.92 1.46
C THR A 82 -0.29 -6.58 0.24
N GLY A 83 0.07 -7.60 -0.53
CA GLY A 83 0.70 -7.41 -1.82
C GLY A 83 0.95 -8.74 -2.52
N GLU A 84 1.20 -8.63 -3.82
CA GLU A 84 1.42 -9.77 -4.70
C GLU A 84 2.85 -9.78 -5.27
N SER A 85 3.32 -10.99 -5.61
CA SER A 85 4.55 -11.18 -6.39
C SER A 85 5.78 -10.69 -5.62
N TYR A 86 6.55 -9.74 -6.17
CA TYR A 86 7.72 -9.17 -5.49
C TYR A 86 7.36 -8.38 -4.23
N ALA A 87 6.09 -8.02 -4.04
CA ALA A 87 5.62 -7.49 -2.76
C ALA A 87 5.82 -8.48 -1.60
N GLY A 88 6.06 -9.78 -1.86
CA GLY A 88 6.54 -10.71 -0.85
C GLY A 88 7.87 -10.34 -0.21
N HIS A 89 8.69 -9.50 -0.85
CA HIS A 89 9.87 -8.86 -0.23
C HIS A 89 9.51 -7.55 0.47
N TYR A 90 8.67 -6.72 -0.16
CA TYR A 90 8.34 -5.39 0.35
C TYR A 90 7.46 -5.43 1.60
N VAL A 91 6.42 -6.27 1.61
CA VAL A 91 5.41 -6.33 2.68
C VAL A 91 6.03 -6.72 4.03
N PRO A 92 6.83 -7.80 4.14
CA PRO A 92 7.47 -8.14 5.42
C PRO A 92 8.50 -7.09 5.87
N GLN A 93 9.23 -6.47 4.95
CA GLN A 93 10.22 -5.44 5.28
C GLN A 93 9.56 -4.16 5.81
N LEU A 94 8.47 -3.72 5.18
CA LEU A 94 7.67 -2.59 5.66
C LEU A 94 7.02 -2.89 7.02
N ALA A 95 6.42 -4.07 7.17
CA ALA A 95 5.83 -4.50 8.44
C ALA A 95 6.85 -4.51 9.59
N SER A 96 8.05 -5.05 9.34
CA SER A 96 9.15 -5.06 10.30
C SER A 96 9.58 -3.64 10.68
N LEU A 97 9.69 -2.73 9.69
CA LEU A 97 10.02 -1.33 9.94
C LEU A 97 8.95 -0.64 10.79
N ILE A 98 7.66 -0.84 10.49
CA ILE A 98 6.55 -0.28 11.29
C ILE A 98 6.65 -0.73 12.75
N VAL A 99 6.84 -2.03 12.99
CA VAL A 99 6.96 -2.57 14.36
C VAL A 99 8.17 -1.98 15.08
N ALA A 100 9.28 -1.75 14.39
CA ALA A 100 10.46 -1.13 14.96
C ALA A 100 10.24 0.36 15.30
N GLU A 101 9.63 1.12 14.39
CA GLU A 101 9.36 2.55 14.57
C GLU A 101 8.30 2.83 15.65
N ASN A 102 7.28 1.97 15.77
CA ASN A 102 6.25 2.06 16.80
C ASN A 102 6.81 1.96 18.24
N LYS A 103 8.03 1.40 18.42
CA LYS A 103 8.69 1.33 19.74
C LYS A 103 9.35 2.63 20.16
N LYS A 104 9.51 3.59 19.23
CA LYS A 104 10.14 4.88 19.51
C LYS A 104 9.13 5.84 20.12
N THR A 105 9.59 6.71 21.02
CA THR A 105 8.77 7.75 21.63
C THR A 105 8.43 8.86 20.64
N ASN A 106 7.24 9.48 20.78
CA ASN A 106 6.77 10.62 19.97
C ASN A 106 6.65 10.37 18.45
N GLN A 107 6.49 9.12 18.02
CA GLN A 107 6.23 8.77 16.62
C GLN A 107 4.73 8.53 16.36
N THR A 108 4.30 8.70 15.11
CA THR A 108 2.95 8.29 14.70
C THR A 108 2.87 6.77 14.75
N VAL A 109 2.05 6.25 15.67
CA VAL A 109 1.87 4.81 15.82
C VAL A 109 0.93 4.29 14.72
N ILE A 110 1.38 3.28 13.99
CA ILE A 110 0.57 2.57 13.00
C ILE A 110 0.10 1.26 13.64
N ASN A 111 -1.22 1.08 13.82
CA ASN A 111 -1.81 -0.08 14.48
C ASN A 111 -1.84 -1.32 13.56
N LEU A 112 -0.66 -1.81 13.19
CA LEU A 112 -0.47 -2.98 12.33
C LEU A 112 -0.96 -4.26 13.03
N LYS A 113 -1.92 -4.96 12.39
CA LYS A 113 -2.52 -6.21 12.86
C LYS A 113 -2.05 -7.44 12.11
N GLY A 114 -1.68 -7.30 10.84
CA GLY A 114 -1.25 -8.44 10.05
C GLY A 114 -0.78 -8.08 8.64
N ILE A 115 -0.25 -9.10 7.96
CA ILE A 115 0.16 -9.03 6.56
C ILE A 115 -0.41 -10.20 5.77
N ALA A 116 -0.65 -10.01 4.48
CA ALA A 116 -1.08 -11.06 3.55
C ALA A 116 -0.31 -10.97 2.23
N VAL A 117 0.33 -12.05 1.80
CA VAL A 117 1.16 -12.07 0.57
C VAL A 117 0.69 -13.18 -0.36
N SER A 118 0.40 -12.85 -1.61
CA SER A 118 0.04 -13.81 -2.67
C SER A 118 1.17 -13.97 -3.70
N LYS A 119 1.12 -15.07 -4.47
CA LYS A 119 2.04 -15.37 -5.58
C LYS A 119 1.26 -15.55 -6.90
N THR A 120 1.25 -14.54 -7.75
CA THR A 120 0.95 -14.68 -9.20
C THR A 120 1.98 -13.88 -10.01
N TYR A 121 2.38 -14.38 -11.19
CA TYR A 121 3.34 -13.74 -12.11
C TYR A 121 2.59 -12.99 -13.24
N PRO A 122 3.13 -11.92 -13.89
CA PRO A 122 4.11 -10.94 -13.44
C PRO A 122 3.55 -9.49 -13.34
N THR A 123 3.98 -8.74 -12.29
CA THR A 123 4.06 -7.26 -12.13
C THR A 123 2.75 -6.46 -12.22
N TYR A 124 2.29 -5.68 -11.23
CA TYR A 124 2.92 -4.55 -10.49
C TYR A 124 2.42 -4.49 -9.03
N ILE A 125 3.03 -3.61 -8.22
CA ILE A 125 2.81 -3.48 -6.77
C ILE A 125 1.40 -2.99 -6.45
N ASP A 126 0.56 -3.87 -5.93
CA ASP A 126 -0.69 -3.50 -5.25
C ASP A 126 -0.49 -3.63 -3.73
N MET A 127 0.08 -2.60 -3.10
CA MET A 127 -0.06 -2.48 -1.65
C MET A 127 -1.48 -2.04 -1.34
N ALA A 128 -2.35 -2.99 -1.05
CA ALA A 128 -3.69 -2.73 -0.55
C ALA A 128 -3.73 -2.70 0.98
N TYR A 129 -4.25 -1.60 1.50
CA TYR A 129 -4.57 -1.40 2.91
C TYR A 129 -5.93 -2.04 3.23
N PHE A 130 -6.07 -2.66 4.39
CA PHE A 130 -7.37 -2.99 4.95
C PHE A 130 -7.60 -2.26 6.26
N GLN A 131 -8.83 -1.80 6.43
CA GLN A 131 -9.36 -1.28 7.67
C GLN A 131 -10.64 -2.05 7.98
N ASP A 132 -10.63 -2.77 9.10
CA ASP A 132 -11.73 -3.66 9.44
C ASP A 132 -13.06 -2.91 9.65
N CYS A 133 -14.11 -3.52 9.10
CA CYS A 133 -15.50 -3.14 9.23
C CYS A 133 -16.02 -3.66 10.57
N LYS A 134 -15.94 -2.83 11.62
CA LYS A 134 -16.85 -3.04 12.75
C LYS A 134 -18.28 -2.77 12.26
N HIS A 135 -19.08 -3.83 12.20
CA HIS A 135 -20.52 -3.72 12.41
C HIS A 135 -20.78 -3.16 13.82
#